data_AF-A0A4V2XJ11-F1
#
_entry.id   AF-A0A4V2XJ11-F1
#
_cell.length_a   1.000
_cell.length_b   1.000
_cell.length_c   1.000
_cell.angle_alpha   90.00
_cell.angle_beta   90.00
_cell.angle_gamma   90.00
#
_symmetry.space_group_name_H-M   'P 1'
#
loop_
_entity.id
_entity.type
_entity.pdbx_description
1 polymer ?
#
loop_
_entity_poly.entity_id
_entity_poly.type
_entity_poly.pdbx_seq_one_letter_code
_entity_poly.pdbx_strand_id
1 'polypeptide(L)'
;MDGTTRWKASVGSPPWARGSLSGPMRRAGSAVDAASLTAIAAACRDHETLRFDYRTREGQASARATEPYRLVHSGRHWYLLGWDTSRVGWRTYRVDRLSLRTPNGPRFVPRDPPEPDVVAYMSRSISSAPYRYQGRFTMHAPAEVVAAHMPPTTGTIEPVDARTCTLSSGANDLDELAVWVALMDIDFEVHEPPELIDRIRALSTRLATAVLRHPP
;
A
#
# COMPACT_ATOMS: atom_id res chain seq x y z
N MET A 1 53.58 1.53 -4.53
CA MET A 1 52.85 1.93 -5.75
C MET A 1 52.22 0.68 -6.31
N ASP A 2 50.88 0.70 -6.40
CA ASP A 2 50.00 -0.16 -7.23
C ASP A 2 50.09 -1.69 -7.04
N GLY A 3 49.06 -2.47 -6.74
CA GLY A 3 47.63 -2.24 -6.60
C GLY A 3 46.88 -3.52 -6.98
N THR A 4 45.78 -3.76 -6.26
CA THR A 4 44.56 -4.41 -6.76
C THR A 4 44.64 -5.89 -7.19
N THR A 5 44.56 -6.81 -6.22
CA THR A 5 44.03 -8.16 -6.50
C THR A 5 42.52 -8.19 -6.25
N ARG A 6 41.82 -8.28 -7.38
CA ARG A 6 40.40 -8.41 -7.67
C ARG A 6 39.69 -9.47 -6.82
N TRP A 7 38.78 -9.06 -5.93
CA TRP A 7 37.76 -9.94 -5.34
C TRP A 7 36.63 -10.17 -6.35
N LYS A 8 36.43 -11.41 -6.80
CA LYS A 8 35.22 -11.81 -7.53
C LYS A 8 34.13 -12.14 -6.50
N ALA A 9 33.17 -11.24 -6.31
CA ALA A 9 31.90 -11.59 -5.68
C ALA A 9 31.03 -12.32 -6.72
N SER A 10 31.02 -13.65 -6.67
CA SER A 10 30.00 -14.45 -7.33
C SER A 10 28.69 -14.28 -6.56
N VAL A 11 27.76 -13.48 -7.08
CA VAL A 11 26.38 -13.45 -6.60
C VAL A 11 25.71 -14.73 -7.09
N GLY A 12 25.88 -15.81 -6.32
CA GLY A 12 25.03 -16.99 -6.44
C GLY A 12 23.70 -16.65 -5.76
N SER A 13 22.59 -16.70 -6.50
CA SER A 13 21.26 -16.55 -5.91
C SER A 13 21.08 -17.58 -4.80
N PRO A 14 20.78 -17.17 -3.55
CA PRO A 14 20.63 -18.11 -2.46
C PRO A 14 19.37 -18.98 -2.70
N PRO A 15 19.41 -20.27 -2.32
CA PRO A 15 18.39 -21.27 -2.68
C PRO A 15 16.98 -20.99 -2.13
N TRP A 16 16.80 -20.01 -1.25
CA TRP A 16 15.49 -19.60 -0.72
C TRP A 16 14.72 -18.63 -1.64
N ALA A 17 15.37 -18.06 -2.66
CA ALA A 17 14.76 -17.14 -3.63
C ALA A 17 13.67 -17.78 -4.54
N ARG A 18 13.33 -19.06 -4.31
CA ARG A 18 12.24 -19.78 -4.99
C ARG A 18 11.08 -20.19 -4.07
N GLY A 19 11.04 -19.67 -2.85
CA GLY A 19 9.89 -19.83 -1.97
C GLY A 19 9.06 -18.55 -1.93
N SER A 20 7.82 -18.59 -2.46
CA SER A 20 6.82 -17.62 -2.03
C SER A 20 6.68 -17.76 -0.52
N LEU A 21 7.15 -16.76 0.24
CA LEU A 21 6.87 -16.63 1.66
C LEU A 21 5.40 -16.25 1.84
N SER A 22 4.50 -17.18 1.51
CA SER A 22 3.09 -17.14 1.89
C SER A 22 2.95 -17.68 3.31
N GLY A 23 3.58 -16.99 4.27
CA GLY A 23 3.31 -17.13 5.70
C GLY A 23 2.73 -15.80 6.18
N PRO A 24 1.65 -15.78 6.98
CA PRO A 24 0.98 -14.54 7.32
C PRO A 24 1.89 -13.68 8.20
N MET A 25 2.50 -12.65 7.61
CA MET A 25 3.11 -11.56 8.36
C MET A 25 1.98 -10.75 9.03
N ARG A 26 1.47 -11.29 10.14
CA ARG A 26 0.53 -10.60 11.04
C ARG A 26 1.28 -9.51 11.79
N ARG A 27 1.30 -8.32 11.19
CA ARG A 27 0.93 -7.13 11.95
C ARG A 27 -0.40 -6.69 11.36
N ALA A 28 -1.40 -6.53 12.22
CA ALA A 28 -2.76 -6.19 11.85
C ALA A 28 -2.80 -4.87 11.06
N GLY A 29 -2.63 -4.93 9.74
CA GLY A 29 -3.41 -4.05 8.88
C GLY A 29 -4.83 -4.34 9.29
N SER A 30 -5.52 -3.34 9.84
CA SER A 30 -6.85 -3.48 10.47
C SER A 30 -7.67 -4.48 9.67
N ALA A 31 -7.73 -5.71 10.18
CA ALA A 31 -8.35 -6.80 9.47
C ALA A 31 -9.81 -6.38 9.38
N VAL A 32 -10.23 -5.98 8.19
CA VAL A 32 -11.63 -5.61 7.98
C VAL A 32 -12.43 -6.84 8.35
N ASP A 33 -13.31 -6.69 9.33
CA ASP A 33 -14.14 -7.79 9.77
C ASP A 33 -14.99 -8.32 8.61
N ALA A 34 -15.10 -9.65 8.50
CA ALA A 34 -15.81 -10.31 7.41
C ALA A 34 -17.29 -9.89 7.36
N ALA A 35 -17.89 -9.61 8.52
CA ALA A 35 -19.25 -9.09 8.58
C ALA A 35 -19.37 -7.71 7.93
N SER A 36 -18.36 -6.83 8.08
CA SER A 36 -18.35 -5.51 7.43
C SER A 36 -18.21 -5.63 5.92
N LEU A 37 -17.34 -6.50 5.43
CA LEU A 37 -17.22 -6.76 3.98
C LEU A 37 -18.53 -7.32 3.41
N THR A 38 -19.17 -8.23 4.14
CA THR A 38 -20.45 -8.83 3.75
C THR A 38 -21.56 -7.78 3.70
N ALA A 39 -21.66 -6.91 4.72
CA ALA A 39 -22.64 -5.84 4.78
C ALA A 39 -22.45 -4.82 3.64
N ILE A 40 -21.21 -4.45 3.31
CA ILE A 40 -20.92 -3.56 2.18
C ILE A 40 -21.29 -4.23 0.87
N ALA A 41 -20.92 -5.50 0.68
CA ALA A 41 -21.25 -6.25 -0.53
C ALA A 41 -22.77 -6.41 -0.73
N ALA A 42 -23.53 -6.58 0.35
CA ALA A 42 -24.99 -6.57 0.32
C ALA A 42 -25.53 -5.19 -0.11
N ALA A 43 -25.03 -4.10 0.48
CA ALA A 43 -25.44 -2.75 0.08
C ALA A 43 -25.13 -2.43 -1.39
N CYS A 44 -24.00 -2.90 -1.93
CA CYS A 44 -23.69 -2.81 -3.37
C CYS A 44 -24.72 -3.57 -4.22
N ARG A 45 -25.12 -4.77 -3.80
CA ARG A 45 -26.05 -5.64 -4.54
C ARG A 45 -27.48 -5.11 -4.53
N ASP A 46 -27.92 -4.65 -3.37
CA ASP A 46 -29.30 -4.20 -3.13
C ASP A 46 -29.49 -2.73 -3.53
N HIS A 47 -28.42 -2.09 -4.00
CA HIS A 47 -28.32 -0.67 -4.34
C HIS A 47 -28.86 0.20 -3.20
N GLU A 48 -28.39 -0.05 -1.99
CA GLU A 48 -28.75 0.71 -0.80
C GLU A 48 -27.66 1.70 -0.43
N THR A 49 -28.04 2.95 -0.14
CA THR A 49 -27.09 3.97 0.28
C THR A 49 -26.38 3.53 1.56
N LEU A 50 -25.05 3.40 1.51
CA LEU A 50 -24.24 3.00 2.65
C LEU A 50 -23.92 4.22 3.51
N ARG A 51 -24.27 4.17 4.81
CA ARG A 51 -23.93 5.21 5.80
C ARG A 51 -22.80 4.73 6.68
N PHE A 52 -21.83 5.61 6.95
CA PHE A 52 -20.68 5.25 7.78
C PHE A 52 -20.01 6.49 8.37
N ASP A 53 -19.28 6.30 9.46
CA ASP A 53 -18.22 7.21 9.85
C ASP A 53 -16.96 6.88 9.08
N TYR A 54 -16.34 7.92 8.51
CA TYR A 54 -15.06 7.79 7.82
C TYR A 54 -13.99 8.57 8.55
N ARG A 55 -12.95 7.86 8.96
CA ARG A 55 -11.74 8.50 9.50
C ARG A 55 -10.89 8.98 8.34
N THR A 56 -10.77 10.31 8.22
CA THR A 56 -9.88 10.93 7.24
C THR A 56 -8.43 10.58 7.56
N ARG A 57 -7.53 10.88 6.62
CA ARG A 57 -6.09 10.68 6.76
C ARG A 57 -5.48 11.42 7.97
N GLU A 58 -6.08 12.53 8.36
CA GLU A 58 -5.67 13.38 9.49
C GLU A 58 -6.34 12.95 10.82
N GLY A 59 -7.14 11.88 10.79
CA GLY A 59 -7.73 11.26 11.98
C GLY A 59 -9.10 11.80 12.38
N GLN A 60 -9.61 12.86 11.74
CA GLN A 60 -10.95 13.35 12.00
C GLN A 60 -11.99 12.37 11.44
N ALA A 61 -12.92 11.96 12.30
CA ALA A 61 -14.07 11.19 11.88
C ALA A 61 -15.13 12.14 11.28
N SER A 62 -15.71 11.74 10.16
CA SER A 62 -16.81 12.47 9.54
C SER A 62 -17.87 11.50 9.06
N ALA A 63 -19.13 11.81 9.34
CA ALA A 63 -20.25 11.04 8.81
C ALA A 63 -20.34 11.22 7.29
N ARG A 64 -20.56 10.10 6.59
CA ARG A 64 -20.68 10.03 5.13
C ARG A 64 -21.83 9.11 4.74
N ALA A 65 -22.36 9.39 3.57
CA ALA A 65 -23.31 8.55 2.87
C ALA A 65 -22.84 8.40 1.42
N THR A 66 -22.77 7.17 0.93
CA THR A 66 -22.36 6.90 -0.45
C THR A 66 -23.34 5.92 -1.09
N GLU A 67 -23.56 6.06 -2.39
CA GLU A 67 -24.18 5.03 -3.22
C GLU A 67 -23.06 4.03 -3.59
N PRO A 68 -22.96 2.86 -2.93
CA PRO A 68 -21.85 1.94 -3.14
C PRO A 68 -21.93 1.27 -4.50
N TYR A 69 -20.82 1.26 -5.24
CA TYR A 69 -20.76 0.65 -6.56
C TYR A 69 -20.05 -0.71 -6.53
N ARG A 70 -18.81 -0.75 -6.03
CA ARG A 70 -18.03 -1.99 -6.01
C ARG A 70 -16.99 -2.00 -4.91
N LEU A 71 -16.79 -3.18 -4.34
CA LEU A 71 -15.71 -3.51 -3.43
C LEU A 71 -14.54 -4.10 -4.24
N VAL A 72 -13.34 -3.56 -4.07
CA VAL A 72 -12.13 -4.03 -4.76
C VAL A 72 -11.01 -4.25 -3.75
N HIS A 73 -10.30 -5.36 -3.90
CA HIS A 73 -9.07 -5.61 -3.16
C HIS A 73 -7.88 -5.10 -3.99
N SER A 74 -7.08 -4.19 -3.44
CA SER A 74 -5.88 -3.68 -4.08
C SER A 74 -4.73 -3.60 -3.09
N GLY A 75 -3.56 -4.12 -3.47
CA GLY A 75 -2.43 -4.31 -2.57
C GLY A 75 -2.81 -5.19 -1.37
N ARG A 76 -2.86 -4.58 -0.18
CA ARG A 76 -3.18 -5.26 1.09
C ARG A 76 -4.50 -4.79 1.72
N HIS A 77 -5.29 -4.00 1.01
CA HIS A 77 -6.45 -3.32 1.57
C HIS A 77 -7.70 -3.49 0.70
N TRP A 78 -8.85 -3.48 1.37
CA TRP A 78 -10.15 -3.40 0.73
C TRP A 78 -10.55 -1.94 0.53
N TYR A 79 -11.06 -1.65 -0.65
CA TYR A 79 -11.54 -0.33 -1.05
C TYR A 79 -12.97 -0.42 -1.57
N LEU A 80 -13.78 0.58 -1.22
CA LEU A 80 -15.13 0.77 -1.74
C LEU A 80 -15.11 1.95 -2.71
N LEU A 81 -15.47 1.71 -3.98
CA LEU A 81 -15.87 2.78 -4.89
C LEU A 81 -17.34 3.08 -4.69
N GLY A 82 -17.67 4.36 -4.53
CA GLY A 82 -19.05 4.82 -4.44
C GLY A 82 -19.20 6.27 -4.85
N TRP A 83 -20.44 6.67 -5.11
CA TRP A 83 -20.78 8.06 -5.34
C TRP A 83 -21.08 8.73 -4.00
N ASP A 84 -20.30 9.73 -3.61
CA ASP A 84 -20.52 10.49 -2.38
C ASP A 84 -21.71 11.44 -2.60
N THR A 85 -22.80 11.23 -1.87
CA THR A 85 -24.03 12.03 -2.06
C THR A 85 -23.87 13.46 -1.56
N SER A 86 -23.00 13.69 -0.58
CA SER A 86 -22.74 15.02 -0.02
C SER A 86 -21.81 15.87 -0.88
N ARG A 87 -20.89 15.21 -1.59
CA ARG A 87 -19.88 15.85 -2.44
C ARG A 87 -20.15 15.72 -3.93
N VAL A 88 -21.24 15.02 -4.30
CA VAL A 88 -21.74 14.87 -5.67
C VAL A 88 -20.62 14.40 -6.61
N GLY A 89 -19.98 13.28 -6.26
CA GLY A 89 -18.85 12.78 -7.03
C GLY A 89 -18.38 11.38 -6.66
N TRP A 90 -17.70 10.72 -7.60
CA TRP A 90 -17.06 9.42 -7.40
C TRP A 90 -15.92 9.51 -6.40
N ARG A 91 -15.89 8.60 -5.43
CA ARG A 91 -14.84 8.51 -4.41
C ARG A 91 -14.53 7.07 -4.04
N THR A 92 -13.26 6.88 -3.69
CA THR A 92 -12.74 5.62 -3.17
C THR A 92 -12.53 5.74 -1.67
N TYR A 93 -13.13 4.82 -0.91
CA TYR A 93 -13.00 4.74 0.54
C TYR A 93 -12.22 3.49 0.94
N ARG A 94 -11.25 3.68 1.82
CA ARG A 94 -10.55 2.57 2.48
C ARG A 94 -11.47 1.92 3.50
N VAL A 95 -11.79 0.64 3.30
CA VAL A 95 -12.81 -0.05 4.10
C VAL A 95 -12.40 -0.19 5.56
N ASP A 96 -11.11 -0.34 5.81
CA ASP A 96 -10.53 -0.40 7.16
C ASP A 96 -10.64 0.91 7.94
N ARG A 97 -11.04 2.01 7.30
CA ARG A 97 -11.33 3.33 7.92
C ARG A 97 -12.82 3.65 8.03
N LEU A 98 -13.68 2.71 7.63
CA LEU A 98 -15.13 2.84 7.74
C LEU A 98 -15.61 2.27 9.07
N SER A 99 -16.59 2.93 9.68
CA SER A 99 -17.43 2.33 10.71
C SER A 99 -18.88 2.43 10.24
N LEU A 100 -19.45 1.28 9.87
CA LEU A 100 -20.79 1.21 9.28
C LEU A 100 -21.84 1.71 10.26
N ARG A 101 -22.82 2.46 9.74
CA ARG A 101 -23.97 2.95 10.50
C ARG A 101 -25.24 2.31 9.97
N THR A 102 -25.96 1.65 10.86
CA THR A 102 -27.28 1.07 10.59
C THR A 102 -28.39 1.97 11.14
N PRO A 103 -29.53 2.10 10.45
CA PRO A 103 -29.85 1.49 9.15
C PRO A 103 -29.18 2.22 7.98
N ASN A 104 -29.03 1.49 6.86
CA ASN A 104 -28.67 2.07 5.57
C ASN A 104 -29.65 3.17 5.14
N GLY A 105 -29.24 3.95 4.15
CA GLY A 105 -30.10 4.93 3.49
C GLY A 105 -30.99 4.32 2.41
N PRO A 106 -31.71 5.17 1.67
CA PRO A 106 -32.65 4.71 0.64
C PRO A 106 -31.94 3.96 -0.49
N ARG A 107 -32.73 3.18 -1.23
CA ARG A 107 -32.29 2.58 -2.49
C ARG A 107 -32.07 3.64 -3.56
N PHE A 108 -31.13 3.38 -4.46
CA PHE A 108 -30.80 4.24 -5.58
C PHE A 108 -30.79 3.46 -6.90
N VAL A 109 -30.86 4.19 -8.01
CA VAL A 109 -30.62 3.63 -9.34
C VAL A 109 -29.10 3.70 -9.61
N PRO A 110 -28.43 2.58 -9.92
CA PRO A 110 -27.00 2.57 -10.17
C PRO A 110 -26.58 3.58 -11.23
N ARG A 111 -25.47 4.27 -10.95
CA ARG A 111 -24.86 5.23 -11.87
C ARG A 111 -23.81 4.55 -12.73
N ASP A 112 -23.62 5.05 -13.94
CA ASP A 112 -22.53 4.62 -14.80
C ASP A 112 -21.18 5.03 -14.19
N PRO A 113 -20.24 4.08 -14.05
CA PRO A 113 -18.94 4.36 -13.46
C PRO A 113 -18.14 5.36 -14.31
N PRO A 114 -17.13 6.02 -13.72
CA PRO A 114 -16.33 7.03 -14.42
C PRO A 114 -15.53 6.44 -15.60
N GLU A 115 -15.21 5.14 -15.55
CA GLU A 115 -14.57 4.40 -16.62
C GLU A 115 -15.07 2.93 -16.66
N PRO A 116 -15.03 2.26 -17.83
CA PRO A 116 -15.42 0.84 -17.95
C PRO A 116 -14.54 -0.10 -17.11
N ASP A 117 -13.23 0.15 -17.06
CA ASP A 117 -12.30 -0.60 -16.22
C ASP A 117 -12.17 0.05 -14.84
N VAL A 118 -13.12 -0.31 -13.99
CA VAL A 118 -13.22 0.17 -12.61
C VAL A 118 -12.02 -0.25 -11.76
N VAL A 119 -11.41 -1.42 -12.03
CA VAL A 119 -10.25 -1.90 -11.25
C VAL A 119 -9.03 -1.05 -11.60
N ALA A 120 -8.78 -0.80 -12.89
CA ALA A 120 -7.68 0.05 -13.31
C ALA A 120 -7.88 1.52 -12.87
N TYR A 121 -9.11 2.04 -12.98
CA TYR A 121 -9.46 3.37 -12.45
C TYR A 121 -9.20 3.47 -10.94
N MET A 122 -9.64 2.49 -10.16
CA MET A 122 -9.42 2.48 -8.71
C MET A 122 -7.94 2.37 -8.37
N SER A 123 -7.20 1.48 -9.03
CA SER A 123 -5.75 1.37 -8.83
C SER A 123 -5.04 2.70 -9.09
N ARG A 124 -5.38 3.39 -10.18
CA ARG A 124 -4.86 4.74 -10.47
C ARG A 124 -5.30 5.78 -9.44
N SER A 125 -6.57 5.79 -9.04
CA SER A 125 -7.11 6.75 -8.07
C SER A 125 -6.52 6.57 -6.66
N ILE A 126 -6.30 5.31 -6.26
CA ILE A 126 -5.67 4.93 -4.99
C ILE A 126 -4.19 5.33 -5.01
N SER A 127 -3.50 5.13 -6.13
CA SER A 127 -2.10 5.50 -6.29
C SER A 127 -1.89 7.00 -6.51
N SER A 128 -2.85 7.69 -7.12
CA SER A 128 -2.77 9.12 -7.45
C SER A 128 -3.18 10.03 -6.30
N ALA A 129 -3.94 9.54 -5.32
CA ALA A 129 -4.12 10.28 -4.07
C ALA A 129 -2.78 10.29 -3.33
N PRO A 130 -2.18 11.47 -3.05
CA PRO A 130 -0.83 11.53 -2.48
C PRO A 130 -0.84 10.73 -1.18
N TYR A 131 -0.09 9.64 -1.11
CA TYR A 131 -0.03 8.82 0.10
C TYR A 131 0.36 9.63 1.34
N ARG A 132 -0.17 9.22 2.52
CA ARG A 132 0.48 9.33 3.85
C ARG A 132 1.82 10.09 3.88
N TYR A 133 2.77 9.31 3.42
CA TYR A 133 4.18 9.54 3.41
C TYR A 133 4.61 9.21 1.99
N GLN A 134 5.40 10.09 1.40
CA GLN A 134 6.03 9.85 0.11
C GLN A 134 7.51 9.63 0.37
N GLY A 135 7.93 8.39 0.19
CA GLY A 135 9.32 7.99 0.31
C GLY A 135 10.07 8.22 -1.00
N ARG A 136 11.29 8.74 -0.88
CA ARG A 136 12.27 8.74 -1.98
C ARG A 136 13.47 7.92 -1.56
N PHE A 137 13.86 7.01 -2.43
CA PHE A 137 14.94 6.07 -2.20
C PHE A 137 15.90 6.05 -3.36
N THR A 138 17.18 5.89 -3.07
CA THR A 138 18.14 5.40 -4.05
C THR A 138 18.21 3.90 -3.92
N MET A 139 17.91 3.17 -4.99
CA MET A 139 18.02 1.72 -5.05
C MET A 139 19.33 1.37 -5.75
N HIS A 140 20.15 0.51 -5.15
CA HIS A 140 21.40 0.05 -5.75
C HIS A 140 21.17 -1.14 -6.70
N ALA A 141 20.25 -0.95 -7.65
CA ALA A 141 19.98 -1.87 -8.74
C ALA A 141 19.53 -1.12 -10.02
N PRO A 142 19.64 -1.74 -11.21
CA PRO A 142 19.07 -1.19 -12.44
C PRO A 142 17.55 -1.01 -12.33
N ALA A 143 17.00 0.02 -12.98
CA ALA A 143 15.57 0.33 -12.95
C ALA A 143 14.67 -0.86 -13.34
N GLU A 144 15.07 -1.68 -14.31
CA GLU A 144 14.34 -2.86 -14.75
C GLU A 144 14.21 -3.93 -13.66
N VAL A 145 15.25 -4.08 -12.84
CA VAL A 145 15.25 -5.02 -11.70
C VAL A 145 14.26 -4.53 -10.66
N VAL A 146 14.34 -3.25 -10.28
CA VAL A 146 13.42 -2.66 -9.29
C VAL A 146 11.97 -2.70 -9.79
N ALA A 147 11.74 -2.46 -11.08
CA ALA A 147 10.41 -2.53 -11.69
C ALA A 147 9.79 -3.93 -11.64
N ALA A 148 10.59 -5.00 -11.69
CA ALA A 148 10.09 -6.36 -11.55
C ALA A 148 9.47 -6.66 -10.17
N HIS A 149 9.85 -5.89 -9.14
CA HIS A 149 9.31 -6.01 -7.78
C HIS A 149 8.08 -5.13 -7.54
N MET A 150 7.68 -4.28 -8.49
CA MET A 150 6.66 -3.26 -8.28
C MET A 150 5.63 -3.16 -9.41
N PRO A 151 4.32 -3.26 -9.11
CA PRO A 151 3.28 -2.85 -10.05
C PRO A 151 3.43 -1.36 -10.40
N PRO A 152 3.24 -0.93 -11.67
CA PRO A 152 3.40 0.47 -12.08
C PRO A 152 2.53 1.48 -11.31
N THR A 153 1.52 0.98 -10.59
CA THR A 153 0.59 1.76 -9.77
C THR A 153 1.13 2.08 -8.38
N THR A 154 2.32 1.61 -8.00
CA THR A 154 2.77 1.70 -6.59
C THR A 154 3.94 2.68 -6.39
N GLY A 155 4.52 3.20 -7.47
CA GLY A 155 5.59 4.19 -7.40
C GLY A 155 6.14 4.55 -8.78
N THR A 156 7.00 5.56 -8.83
CA THR A 156 7.78 5.93 -10.02
C THR A 156 9.23 5.49 -9.85
N ILE A 157 9.82 5.00 -10.94
CA ILE A 157 11.23 4.60 -11.00
C ILE A 157 11.90 5.43 -12.08
N GLU A 158 12.99 6.09 -11.71
CA GLU A 158 13.80 6.90 -12.62
C GLU A 158 15.23 6.37 -12.62
N PRO A 159 15.77 5.92 -13.78
CA PRO A 159 17.15 5.44 -13.85
C PRO A 159 18.10 6.60 -13.58
N VAL A 160 19.09 6.37 -12.71
CA VAL A 160 20.20 7.30 -12.48
C VAL A 160 21.38 6.88 -13.35
N ASP A 161 21.71 5.58 -13.34
CA ASP A 161 22.71 4.96 -14.20
C ASP A 161 22.38 3.48 -14.46
N ALA A 162 23.33 2.73 -15.03
CA ALA A 162 23.15 1.31 -15.37
C ALA A 162 22.99 0.37 -14.15
N ARG A 163 23.28 0.83 -12.93
CA ARG A 163 23.26 0.05 -11.69
C ARG A 163 22.49 0.70 -10.55
N THR A 164 21.99 1.92 -10.72
CA THR A 164 21.22 2.63 -9.70
C THR A 164 20.01 3.33 -10.29
N CYS A 165 18.95 3.43 -9.49
CA CYS A 165 17.76 4.19 -9.84
C CYS A 165 17.16 4.88 -8.61
N THR A 166 16.39 5.93 -8.86
CA THR A 166 15.56 6.56 -7.84
C THR A 166 14.19 5.90 -7.84
N LEU A 167 13.74 5.45 -6.67
CA LEU A 167 12.38 4.98 -6.43
C LEU A 167 11.63 6.05 -5.63
N SER A 168 10.51 6.53 -6.16
CA SER A 168 9.55 7.32 -5.38
C SER A 168 8.28 6.51 -5.18
N SER A 169 7.94 6.21 -3.93
CA SER A 169 6.75 5.42 -3.59
C SER A 169 6.08 6.00 -2.35
N GLY A 170 4.81 5.70 -2.18
CA GLY A 170 4.05 6.19 -1.05
C GLY A 170 3.30 5.09 -0.33
N ALA A 171 3.13 5.27 0.98
CA ALA A 171 2.25 4.45 1.78
C ALA A 171 1.51 5.30 2.82
N ASN A 172 0.47 4.72 3.40
CA ASN A 172 -0.21 5.35 4.54
C ASN A 172 0.48 5.02 5.88
N ASP A 173 1.19 3.90 5.89
CA ASP A 173 2.10 3.32 6.89
C ASP A 173 3.59 3.71 6.75
N LEU A 174 4.28 4.25 7.76
CA LEU A 174 5.76 4.30 7.69
C LEU A 174 6.41 2.92 7.84
N ASP A 175 5.84 2.02 8.66
CA ASP A 175 6.32 0.63 8.78
C ASP A 175 6.07 -0.13 7.48
N GLU A 176 4.90 0.08 6.88
CA GLU A 176 4.54 -0.53 5.60
C GLU A 176 5.53 -0.18 4.51
N LEU A 177 5.84 1.12 4.35
CA LEU A 177 6.78 1.60 3.35
C LEU A 177 8.20 1.06 3.58
N ALA A 178 8.69 1.13 4.81
CA ALA A 178 10.01 0.64 5.17
C ALA A 178 10.18 -0.87 4.94
N VAL A 179 9.21 -1.67 5.40
CA VAL A 179 9.26 -3.13 5.26
C VAL A 179 9.12 -3.54 3.79
N TRP A 180 8.26 -2.88 3.04
CA TRP A 180 8.06 -3.21 1.63
C TRP A 180 9.33 -2.98 0.80
N VAL A 181 10.02 -1.85 0.98
CA VAL A 181 11.31 -1.60 0.30
C VAL A 181 12.37 -2.60 0.77
N ALA A 182 12.46 -2.89 2.08
CA ALA A 182 13.42 -3.86 2.60
C ALA A 182 13.21 -5.29 2.06
N LEU A 183 11.95 -5.69 1.79
CA LEU A 183 11.62 -7.00 1.24
C LEU A 183 12.01 -7.16 -0.25
N MET A 184 12.43 -6.08 -0.92
CA MET A 184 12.98 -6.19 -2.28
C MET A 184 14.35 -6.88 -2.29
N ASP A 185 15.01 -7.02 -1.13
CA ASP A 185 16.35 -7.61 -1.01
C ASP A 185 17.39 -6.89 -1.90
N ILE A 186 17.24 -5.57 -2.00
CA ILE A 186 18.12 -4.66 -2.74
C ILE A 186 18.61 -3.60 -1.77
N ASP A 187 19.91 -3.34 -1.74
CA ASP A 187 20.47 -2.26 -0.92
C ASP A 187 19.87 -0.91 -1.34
N PHE A 188 19.51 -0.09 -0.36
CA PHE A 188 18.87 1.19 -0.60
C PHE A 188 19.25 2.26 0.42
N GLU A 189 19.16 3.51 -0.03
CA GLU A 189 19.25 4.71 0.80
C GLU A 189 17.88 5.38 0.85
N VAL A 190 17.49 5.90 2.02
CA VAL A 190 16.24 6.65 2.21
C VAL A 190 16.54 8.14 2.39
N HIS A 191 15.88 8.99 1.60
CA HIS A 191 16.13 10.44 1.59
C HIS A 191 15.02 11.24 2.27
N GLU A 192 13.77 10.84 2.05
CA GLU A 192 12.57 11.48 2.61
C GLU A 192 11.46 10.45 2.80
N PRO A 193 10.46 10.73 3.66
CA PRO A 193 10.42 11.83 4.61
C PRO A 193 11.32 11.57 5.84
N PRO A 194 11.75 12.58 6.61
CA PRO A 194 12.62 12.38 7.78
C PRO A 194 12.05 11.39 8.80
N GLU A 195 10.72 11.39 9.00
CA GLU A 195 10.06 10.45 9.91
C GLU A 195 10.20 8.99 9.46
N LEU A 196 10.36 8.73 8.15
CA LEU A 196 10.64 7.39 7.64
C LEU A 196 12.05 6.95 7.99
N ILE A 197 13.03 7.85 7.94
CA ILE A 197 14.42 7.57 8.32
C ILE A 197 14.47 7.15 9.79
N ASP A 198 13.84 7.94 10.66
CA ASP A 198 13.76 7.63 12.09
C ASP A 198 13.02 6.31 12.34
N ARG A 199 12.00 6.03 11.52
CA ARG A 199 11.27 4.77 11.64
C ARG A 199 12.11 3.56 11.23
N ILE A 200 12.85 3.66 10.13
CA ILE A 200 13.77 2.61 9.66
C ILE A 200 14.85 2.36 10.71
N ARG A 201 15.42 3.41 11.34
CA ARG A 201 16.37 3.25 12.45
C ARG A 201 15.78 2.45 13.60
N ALA A 202 14.56 2.80 14.04
CA ALA A 202 13.88 2.07 15.12
C ALA A 202 13.59 0.61 14.75
N LEU A 203 13.18 0.35 13.50
CA LEU A 203 12.97 -1.01 12.99
C LEU A 203 14.26 -1.82 12.96
N SER A 204 15.35 -1.24 12.43
CA SER A 204 16.67 -1.86 12.35
C SER A 204 17.17 -2.26 13.74
N THR A 205 17.15 -1.35 14.72
CA THR A 205 17.53 -1.65 16.11
C THR A 205 16.72 -2.80 16.69
N ARG A 206 15.41 -2.82 16.44
CA ARG A 206 14.53 -3.88 16.94
C ARG A 206 14.83 -5.23 16.31
N LEU A 207 15.06 -5.28 15.00
CA LEU A 207 15.41 -6.50 14.28
C LEU A 207 16.78 -7.03 14.70
N ALA A 208 17.78 -6.16 14.82
CA ALA A 208 19.11 -6.52 15.33
C ALA A 208 19.03 -7.06 16.77
N THR A 209 18.22 -6.45 17.64
CA THR A 209 18.04 -6.93 19.02
C THR A 209 17.37 -8.30 19.08
N ALA A 210 16.45 -8.60 18.15
CA ALA A 210 15.72 -9.87 18.15
C ALA A 210 16.65 -11.07 17.93
N VAL A 211 17.68 -10.93 17.09
CA VAL A 211 18.65 -12.00 16.82
C VAL A 211 19.66 -12.19 17.96
N LEU A 212 19.88 -11.17 18.80
CA LEU A 212 20.76 -11.28 19.98
C LEU A 212 20.14 -12.08 21.14
N ARG A 213 18.81 -12.21 21.16
CA ARG A 213 18.07 -12.94 22.21
C ARG A 213 17.90 -14.44 21.92
N HIS A 214 18.45 -14.92 20.81
CA HIS A 214 18.62 -16.34 20.52
C HIS A 214 20.12 -16.63 20.44
N PRO A 215 20.71 -17.33 21.42
CA PRO A 215 22.05 -17.88 21.22
C PRO A 215 22.03 -18.87 20.04
N PRO A 216 23.16 -19.02 19.33
CA PRO A 216 23.27 -19.83 18.12
C PRO A 216 22.90 -21.30 18.34
#